data_AF-B1A643-F1
#
_entry.id   AF-B1A643-F1
#
_cell.length_a   1.000
_cell.length_b   1.000
_cell.length_c   1.000
_cell.angle_alpha   90.00
_cell.angle_beta   90.00
_cell.angle_gamma   90.00
#
_symmetry.space_group_name_H-M   'P 1'
#
loop_
_entity.id
_entity.type
_entity.pdbx_description
1 polymer ?
#
loop_
_entity_poly.entity_id
_entity_poly.type
_entity_poly.pdbx_seq_one_letter_code
_entity_poly.pdbx_strand_id
1 'polypeptide(L)'
;HQAHAYHMVDPSPWPLTGAVAALLMTSGLAIWFHFHSTTLMTVGTALLLLTMYQWWPDIIREGTFQGHHTPPVQKGLRYGMILFITSEVFFFLGFFWAFYHSSLAPTPELGGCWPPT
;
A
#
# COMPACT_ATOMS: atom_id res chain seq x y z
N HIS A 1 31.93 14.68 -7.70
CA HIS A 1 31.33 14.14 -8.93
C HIS A 1 30.94 12.69 -8.68
N GLN A 2 29.68 12.32 -8.97
CA GLN A 2 29.28 10.91 -8.96
C GLN A 2 29.71 10.26 -10.28
N ALA A 3 30.29 9.06 -10.20
CA ALA A 3 30.72 8.27 -11.37
C ALA A 3 29.71 7.18 -11.75
N HIS A 4 28.48 7.26 -11.22
CA HIS A 4 27.40 6.30 -11.45
C HIS A 4 26.12 7.00 -11.87
N ALA A 5 25.24 6.28 -12.55
CA ALA A 5 23.97 6.80 -13.05
C ALA A 5 22.79 6.63 -12.06
N TYR A 6 23.03 6.17 -10.83
CA TYR A 6 22.00 6.02 -9.80
C TYR A 6 21.66 7.34 -9.10
N HIS A 7 20.40 7.47 -8.68
CA HIS A 7 19.91 8.61 -7.92
C HIS A 7 20.21 8.42 -6.42
N MET A 8 20.94 9.39 -5.83
CA MET A 8 21.14 9.48 -4.39
C MET A 8 20.12 10.46 -3.82
N VAL A 9 19.06 9.92 -3.21
CA VAL A 9 17.94 10.70 -2.67
C VAL A 9 18.37 11.45 -1.40
N ASP A 10 17.93 12.70 -1.27
CA ASP A 10 18.17 13.51 -0.08
C ASP A 10 17.38 12.97 1.14
N PRO A 11 17.85 13.22 2.38
CA PRO A 11 17.09 12.84 3.57
C PRO A 11 15.68 13.44 3.56
N SER A 12 14.67 12.57 3.60
CA SER A 12 13.26 12.96 3.54
C SER A 12 12.52 12.59 4.83
N PRO A 13 11.59 13.43 5.33
CA PRO A 13 10.76 13.12 6.50
C PRO A 13 9.58 12.17 6.18
N TRP A 14 9.28 11.95 4.90
CA TRP A 14 8.08 11.20 4.48
C TRP A 14 8.05 9.74 4.94
N PRO A 15 9.17 8.98 4.95
CA PRO A 15 9.17 7.63 5.51
C PRO A 15 8.76 7.57 6.98
N LEU A 16 9.22 8.54 7.80
CA LEU A 16 8.87 8.61 9.22
C LEU A 16 7.39 8.94 9.41
N THR A 17 6.90 9.98 8.72
CA THR A 17 5.48 10.36 8.81
C THR A 17 4.54 9.25 8.31
N GLY A 18 4.93 8.53 7.26
CA GLY A 18 4.20 7.36 6.77
C GLY A 18 4.16 6.20 7.78
N ALA A 19 5.27 5.93 8.45
CA ALA A 19 5.32 4.91 9.51
C ALA A 19 4.42 5.27 10.71
N VAL A 20 4.44 6.55 11.13
CA VAL A 20 3.53 7.05 12.18
C VAL A 20 2.07 6.96 11.73
N ALA A 21 1.77 7.34 10.48
CA ALA A 21 0.42 7.23 9.94
C ALA A 21 -0.09 5.79 9.94
N ALA A 22 0.76 4.83 9.54
CA ALA A 22 0.42 3.40 9.57
C ALA A 22 0.13 2.92 11.00
N LEU A 23 0.95 3.31 11.99
CA LEU A 23 0.73 2.98 13.39
C LEU A 23 -0.61 3.54 13.91
N LEU A 24 -0.91 4.81 13.58
CA LEU A 24 -2.18 5.45 13.96
C LEU A 24 -3.38 4.78 13.29
N MET A 25 -3.25 4.34 12.04
CA MET A 25 -4.28 3.60 11.32
C MET A 25 -4.57 2.25 11.98
N THR A 26 -3.53 1.44 12.25
CA THR A 26 -3.71 0.10 12.83
C THR A 26 -4.23 0.15 14.26
N SER A 27 -3.68 1.05 15.08
CA SER A 27 -4.17 1.25 16.45
C SER A 27 -5.55 1.91 16.49
N GLY A 28 -5.81 2.85 15.57
CA GLY A 28 -7.12 3.49 15.43
C GLY A 28 -8.22 2.53 15.00
N LEU A 29 -7.93 1.58 14.11
CA LEU A 29 -8.87 0.52 13.73
C LEU A 29 -9.21 -0.38 14.93
N ALA A 30 -8.19 -0.78 15.71
CA ALA A 30 -8.41 -1.56 16.93
C ALA A 30 -9.25 -0.78 17.96
N ILE A 31 -8.97 0.51 18.16
CA ILE A 31 -9.74 1.36 19.07
C ILE A 31 -11.18 1.53 18.58
N TRP A 32 -11.39 1.66 17.28
CA TRP A 32 -12.73 1.76 16.72
C TRP A 32 -13.54 0.49 16.98
N PHE A 33 -12.98 -0.69 16.73
CA PHE A 33 -13.68 -1.97 16.95
C PHE A 33 -13.97 -2.28 18.42
N HIS A 34 -13.13 -1.85 19.35
CA HIS A 34 -13.29 -2.19 20.78
C HIS A 34 -13.90 -1.09 21.64
N PHE A 35 -13.68 0.18 21.30
CA PHE A 35 -14.08 1.33 22.11
C PHE A 35 -14.98 2.33 21.36
N HIS A 36 -15.38 2.01 20.13
CA HIS A 36 -16.28 2.81 19.29
C HIS A 36 -15.80 4.25 19.03
N SER A 37 -14.49 4.51 19.14
CA SER A 37 -13.90 5.82 18.89
C SER A 37 -13.13 5.82 17.57
N THR A 38 -13.50 6.72 16.66
CA THR A 38 -12.88 6.84 15.32
C THR A 38 -11.80 7.90 15.24
N THR A 39 -11.61 8.72 16.29
CA THR A 39 -10.72 9.88 16.27
C THR A 39 -9.29 9.54 15.86
N LEU A 40 -8.74 8.43 16.39
CA LEU A 40 -7.37 8.05 16.06
C LEU A 40 -7.23 7.57 14.60
N MET A 41 -8.24 6.83 14.12
CA MET A 41 -8.30 6.38 12.73
C MET A 41 -8.42 7.55 11.75
N THR A 42 -9.23 8.56 12.05
CA THR A 42 -9.39 9.74 11.17
C THR A 42 -8.12 10.56 11.12
N VAL A 43 -7.43 10.76 12.26
CA VAL A 43 -6.12 11.43 12.31
C VAL A 43 -5.07 10.62 11.52
N GLY A 44 -5.01 9.31 11.71
CA GLY A 44 -4.09 8.43 10.96
C GLY A 44 -4.34 8.49 9.45
N THR A 45 -5.61 8.47 9.03
CA THR A 45 -5.99 8.59 7.61
C THR A 45 -5.58 9.93 7.04
N ALA A 46 -5.85 11.03 7.76
CA ALA A 46 -5.47 12.37 7.33
C ALA A 46 -3.95 12.53 7.19
N LEU A 47 -3.17 11.99 8.14
CA LEU A 47 -1.71 12.00 8.08
C LEU A 47 -1.18 11.15 6.90
N LEU A 48 -1.76 9.98 6.66
CA LEU A 48 -1.36 9.12 5.54
C LEU A 48 -1.56 9.82 4.19
N LEU A 49 -2.74 10.44 4.00
CA LEU A 49 -3.04 11.22 2.79
C LEU A 49 -2.09 12.40 2.63
N LEU A 50 -1.77 13.11 3.72
CA LEU A 50 -0.82 14.21 3.73
C LEU A 50 0.60 13.77 3.37
N THR A 51 1.06 12.62 3.88
CA THR A 51 2.36 12.04 3.53
C THR A 51 2.42 11.70 2.05
N MET A 52 1.42 11.01 1.50
CA MET A 52 1.38 10.68 0.07
C MET A 52 1.32 11.93 -0.81
N TYR A 53 0.49 12.91 -0.42
CA TYR A 53 0.34 14.17 -1.14
C TYR A 53 1.63 14.99 -1.20
N GLN A 54 2.47 14.95 -0.17
CA GLN A 54 3.75 15.68 -0.18
C GLN A 54 4.89 14.86 -0.80
N TRP A 55 4.89 13.55 -0.61
CA TRP A 55 5.96 12.69 -1.12
C TRP A 55 5.93 12.57 -2.65
N TRP A 56 4.76 12.41 -3.28
CA TRP A 56 4.71 12.26 -4.73
C TRP A 56 5.17 13.50 -5.51
N PRO A 57 4.80 14.74 -5.14
CA PRO A 57 5.36 15.94 -5.75
C PRO A 57 6.88 16.06 -5.62
N ASP A 58 7.47 15.57 -4.52
CA ASP A 58 8.93 15.54 -4.38
C ASP A 58 9.56 14.57 -5.39
N ILE A 59 8.97 13.39 -5.58
CA ILE A 59 9.40 12.44 -6.65
C ILE A 59 9.24 13.06 -8.05
N ILE A 60 8.16 13.82 -8.28
CA ILE A 60 7.96 14.55 -9.54
C ILE A 60 9.05 15.61 -9.72
N ARG A 61 9.46 16.30 -8.66
CA ARG A 61 10.56 17.26 -8.68
C ARG A 61 11.89 16.62 -8.99
N GLU A 62 12.23 15.54 -8.30
CA GLU A 62 13.44 14.76 -8.52
C GLU A 62 13.53 14.27 -9.98
N GLY A 63 12.41 13.80 -10.52
CA GLY A 63 12.35 13.30 -11.90
C GLY A 63 12.36 14.40 -12.97
N THR A 64 11.45 15.38 -12.86
CA THR A 64 11.13 16.32 -13.95
C THR A 64 12.00 17.57 -13.91
N PHE A 65 12.22 18.12 -12.71
CA PHE A 65 12.88 19.42 -12.55
C PHE A 65 14.37 19.28 -12.22
N GLN A 66 14.79 18.20 -11.55
CA GLN A 66 16.19 17.92 -11.20
C GLN A 66 16.87 16.91 -12.13
N GLY A 67 16.09 16.14 -12.91
CA GLY A 67 16.62 15.23 -13.93
C GLY A 67 17.29 13.97 -13.38
N HIS A 68 17.00 13.58 -12.14
CA HIS A 68 17.64 12.41 -11.50
C HIS A 68 17.17 11.05 -12.03
N HIS A 69 16.10 11.01 -12.83
CA HIS A 69 15.55 9.79 -13.41
C HIS A 69 16.27 9.38 -14.71
N THR A 70 17.55 8.99 -14.59
CA THR A 70 18.34 8.42 -15.69
C THR A 70 17.74 7.07 -16.18
N PRO A 71 18.12 6.56 -17.38
CA PRO A 71 17.62 5.28 -17.88
C PRO A 71 17.69 4.08 -16.90
N PRO A 72 18.79 3.84 -16.16
CA PRO A 72 18.82 2.76 -15.17
C PRO A 72 17.85 2.99 -14.00
N VAL A 73 17.66 4.24 -13.54
CA VAL A 73 16.69 4.58 -12.49
C VAL A 73 15.27 4.31 -12.97
N GLN A 74 14.92 4.74 -14.18
CA GLN A 74 13.61 4.47 -14.78
C GLN A 74 13.36 2.96 -14.95
N LYS A 75 14.39 2.19 -15.34
CA LYS A 75 14.30 0.72 -15.41
C LYS A 75 13.99 0.12 -14.03
N GLY A 76 14.63 0.63 -12.98
CA GLY A 76 14.33 0.27 -11.59
C GLY A 76 12.88 0.55 -11.19
N LEU A 77 12.38 1.76 -11.49
CA LEU A 77 10.98 2.13 -11.22
C LEU A 77 9.97 1.22 -11.94
N ARG A 78 10.26 0.83 -13.19
CA ARG A 78 9.43 -0.12 -13.95
C ARG A 78 9.39 -1.49 -13.28
N TYR A 79 10.53 -2.03 -12.85
CA TYR A 79 10.55 -3.29 -12.10
C TYR A 79 9.79 -3.16 -10.77
N GLY A 80 9.96 -2.06 -10.05
CA GLY A 80 9.22 -1.78 -8.82
C GLY A 80 7.71 -1.82 -9.03
N MET A 81 7.21 -1.17 -10.09
CA MET A 81 5.78 -1.19 -10.41
C MET A 81 5.28 -2.57 -10.83
N ILE A 82 6.05 -3.33 -11.61
CA ILE A 82 5.70 -4.71 -12.00
C ILE A 82 5.58 -5.60 -10.75
N LEU A 83 6.55 -5.49 -9.82
CA LEU A 83 6.53 -6.28 -8.58
C LEU A 83 5.37 -5.87 -7.67
N PHE A 84 5.07 -4.58 -7.55
CA PHE A 84 3.92 -4.08 -6.79
C PHE A 84 2.58 -4.60 -7.36
N ILE A 85 2.38 -4.51 -8.68
CA ILE A 85 1.18 -5.07 -9.32
C ILE A 85 1.10 -6.59 -9.12
N THR A 86 2.25 -7.28 -9.20
CA THR A 86 2.31 -8.72 -8.97
C THR A 86 1.86 -9.05 -7.53
N SER A 87 2.30 -8.32 -6.51
CA SER A 87 1.82 -8.55 -5.14
C SER A 87 0.31 -8.32 -4.98
N GLU A 88 -0.26 -7.34 -5.67
CA GLU A 88 -1.72 -7.11 -5.67
C GLU A 88 -2.48 -8.29 -6.30
N VAL A 89 -1.97 -8.88 -7.39
CA VAL A 89 -2.56 -10.08 -8.00
C VAL A 89 -2.60 -11.24 -7.00
N PHE A 90 -1.52 -11.45 -6.23
CA PHE A 90 -1.50 -12.49 -5.19
C PHE A 90 -2.43 -12.18 -4.01
N PHE A 91 -2.57 -10.91 -3.64
CA PHE A 91 -3.55 -10.48 -2.64
C PHE A 91 -4.99 -10.86 -3.07
N PHE A 92 -5.36 -10.58 -4.32
CA PHE A 92 -6.67 -10.99 -4.86
C PHE A 92 -6.82 -12.50 -5.02
N LEU A 93 -5.74 -13.20 -5.39
CA LEU A 93 -5.74 -14.66 -5.46
C LEU A 93 -6.15 -15.31 -4.12
N GLY A 94 -5.78 -14.71 -3.00
CA GLY A 94 -6.24 -15.15 -1.67
C GLY A 94 -7.76 -15.12 -1.50
N PHE A 95 -8.42 -14.05 -1.99
CA PHE A 95 -9.88 -13.97 -1.96
C PHE A 95 -10.56 -14.95 -2.92
N PHE A 96 -10.01 -15.13 -4.13
CA PHE A 96 -10.50 -16.17 -5.05
C PHE A 96 -10.36 -17.56 -4.45
N TRP A 97 -9.25 -17.83 -3.77
CA TRP A 97 -9.04 -19.10 -3.09
C TRP A 97 -10.08 -19.32 -1.99
N ALA A 98 -10.33 -18.32 -1.14
CA ALA A 98 -11.38 -18.39 -0.11
C ALA A 98 -12.78 -18.64 -0.73
N PHE A 99 -13.10 -17.98 -1.85
CA PHE A 99 -14.35 -18.18 -2.57
C PHE A 99 -14.48 -19.60 -3.15
N TYR A 100 -13.46 -20.09 -3.86
CA TYR A 100 -13.49 -21.44 -4.44
C TYR A 100 -13.52 -22.52 -3.37
N HIS A 101 -12.81 -22.33 -2.26
CA HIS A 101 -12.85 -23.25 -1.13
C HIS A 101 -14.28 -23.40 -0.58
N SER A 102 -14.98 -22.28 -0.35
CA SER A 102 -16.34 -22.29 0.20
C SER A 102 -17.41 -22.73 -0.81
N SER A 103 -17.25 -22.43 -2.10
CA SER A 103 -18.27 -22.74 -3.12
C SER A 103 -18.18 -24.14 -3.72
N LEU A 104 -16.97 -24.72 -3.83
CA LEU A 104 -16.78 -26.05 -4.42
C LEU A 104 -17.07 -27.18 -3.44
N ALA A 105 -16.97 -26.93 -2.13
CA ALA A 105 -17.31 -27.89 -1.08
C ALA A 105 -18.16 -27.21 0.02
N PRO A 106 -19.44 -26.89 -0.27
CA PRO A 106 -20.31 -26.22 0.69
C PRO A 106 -20.49 -27.07 1.95
N THR A 107 -20.40 -26.43 3.12
CA THR A 107 -20.55 -27.15 4.38
C THR A 107 -22.02 -27.56 4.60
N PRO A 108 -22.29 -28.61 5.41
CA PRO A 108 -23.66 -29.05 5.69
C PRO A 108 -24.55 -27.95 6.28
N GLU A 109 -23.97 -27.00 7.03
CA GLU A 109 -24.68 -25.85 7.60
C GLU A 109 -25.25 -24.92 6.52
N LEU A 110 -24.69 -24.94 5.31
CA LEU A 110 -25.15 -24.18 4.15
C LEU A 110 -26.15 -24.98 3.28
N GLY A 111 -26.60 -26.15 3.72
CA GLY A 111 -27.51 -27.02 2.94
C GLY A 111 -26.81 -27.90 1.91
N GLY A 112 -25.46 -27.94 1.90
CA GLY A 112 -24.67 -28.78 1.00
C GLY A 112 -24.72 -28.36 -0.48
N CYS A 113 -25.23 -27.16 -0.78
CA CYS A 113 -25.31 -26.61 -2.12
C CYS A 113 -24.77 -25.18 -2.17
N TRP A 114 -24.44 -24.73 -3.37
CA TRP A 114 -24.07 -23.35 -3.65
C TRP A 114 -24.90 -22.82 -4.82
N PRO A 115 -25.51 -21.62 -4.74
CA PRO A 115 -25.52 -20.70 -3.60
C PRO A 115 -26.33 -21.26 -2.41
N PRO A 116 -26.04 -20.84 -1.17
CA PRO A 116 -26.84 -21.22 0.00
C PRO A 116 -28.28 -20.70 -0.15
N THR A 117 -29.26 -21.52 0.23
CA THR A 117 -30.69 -21.16 0.27
C THR A 117 -31.20 -21.02 1.69
#